data_AF-A0AAD9AKN4-F1
#
_entry.id   AF-A0AAD9AKN4-F1
#
_cell.length_a   1.000
_cell.length_b   1.000
_cell.length_c   1.000
_cell.angle_alpha   90.00
_cell.angle_beta   90.00
_cell.angle_gamma   90.00
#
_symmetry.space_group_name_H-M   'P 1'
#
loop_
_entity.id
_entity.type
_entity.pdbx_description
1 polymer ?
#
loop_
_entity_poly.entity_id
_entity_poly.type
_entity_poly.pdbx_seq_one_letter_code
_entity_poly.pdbx_strand_id
1 'polypeptide(L)'
;MKVTSATAVSALVATASAHGFVQQIMLGENLVNTWNPYKDPSKKVEKITRKFKDNGPVTDGLFETDAITCNIGSDKNNVPATVTASVAAGSSVKFMWTEWKSDHPGPIMTYLASCGGKCSEFDGSIGNVWVKIDQSGYDAKEAIPWASKRLPENNSTYTVKLPSKIAPGEYILRHEILGLQRTNTDGKLAQFYPGCHQITVTGDGTTKLPEGIALPGAYKADDTKSIFLDYRKVTEYTPPGGPVWGDDGWAQ
;
A
#
# COMPACT_ATOMS: atom_id res chain seq x y z
N MET A 1 1.74 -36.14 53.86
CA MET A 1 1.33 -35.03 52.98
C MET A 1 2.56 -34.22 52.58
N LYS A 2 2.99 -34.33 51.32
CA LYS A 2 3.87 -33.35 50.68
C LYS A 2 3.28 -33.11 49.29
N VAL A 3 2.62 -31.97 49.14
CA VAL A 3 2.05 -31.52 47.87
C VAL A 3 3.11 -30.64 47.23
N THR A 4 3.75 -31.14 46.19
CA THR A 4 4.71 -30.37 45.39
C THR A 4 3.93 -29.68 44.28
N SER A 5 3.59 -28.40 44.47
CA SER A 5 2.98 -27.59 43.42
C SER A 5 4.06 -27.20 42.40
N ALA A 6 3.96 -27.72 41.18
CA ALA A 6 4.75 -27.25 40.05
C ALA A 6 3.96 -26.14 39.33
N THR A 7 4.48 -24.91 39.39
CA THR A 7 3.93 -23.76 38.67
C THR A 7 4.36 -23.84 37.20
N ALA A 8 3.41 -24.12 36.30
CA ALA A 8 3.66 -24.06 34.87
C ALA A 8 3.64 -22.59 34.40
N VAL A 9 4.81 -22.09 33.98
CA VAL A 9 4.92 -20.79 33.30
C VAL A 9 4.61 -21.03 31.82
N SER A 10 3.41 -20.66 31.36
CA SER A 10 3.09 -20.61 29.94
C SER A 10 3.82 -19.43 29.29
N ALA A 11 4.85 -19.70 28.50
CA ALA A 11 5.46 -18.72 27.63
C ALA A 11 4.48 -18.43 26.46
N LEU A 12 3.81 -17.28 26.50
CA LEU A 12 3.15 -16.71 25.33
C LEU A 12 4.23 -16.25 24.36
N VAL A 13 4.52 -17.09 23.35
CA VAL A 13 5.37 -16.68 22.23
C VAL A 13 4.55 -15.71 21.39
N ALA A 14 4.81 -14.41 21.54
CA ALA A 14 4.29 -13.41 20.62
C ALA A 14 4.94 -13.63 19.25
N THR A 15 4.21 -14.24 18.31
CA THR A 15 4.61 -14.28 16.90
C THR A 15 4.50 -12.88 16.33
N ALA A 16 5.60 -12.12 16.29
CA ALA A 16 5.64 -10.85 15.57
C ALA A 16 5.55 -11.16 14.07
N SER A 17 4.44 -10.80 13.41
CA SER A 17 4.38 -10.84 11.95
C SER A 17 5.23 -9.69 11.41
N ALA A 18 6.33 -10.01 10.73
CA ALA A 18 7.15 -9.02 10.04
C ALA A 18 6.49 -8.52 8.73
N HIS A 19 5.43 -9.18 8.27
CA HIS A 19 4.79 -8.94 6.98
C HIS A 19 3.30 -8.66 7.17
N GLY A 20 2.66 -7.99 6.22
CA GLY A 20 1.29 -7.57 6.38
C GLY A 20 0.62 -7.08 5.09
N PHE A 21 -0.68 -6.88 5.19
CA PHE A 21 -1.51 -6.35 4.11
C PHE A 21 -2.63 -5.49 4.71
N VAL A 22 -3.24 -4.61 3.90
CA VAL A 22 -4.44 -3.87 4.29
C VAL A 22 -5.58 -4.87 4.47
N GLN A 23 -6.10 -5.04 5.68
CA GLN A 23 -7.19 -5.98 6.00
C GLN A 23 -8.58 -5.34 5.90
N GLN A 24 -8.68 -4.03 6.14
CA GLN A 24 -9.92 -3.27 6.05
C GLN A 24 -9.63 -1.84 5.58
N ILE A 25 -10.63 -1.23 4.96
CA ILE A 25 -10.58 0.17 4.53
C ILE A 25 -11.87 0.85 4.97
N MET A 26 -11.74 2.02 5.60
CA MET A 26 -12.86 2.90 5.88
C MET A 26 -12.90 3.97 4.79
N LEU A 27 -13.89 3.89 3.91
CA LEU A 27 -14.13 4.79 2.78
C LEU A 27 -15.19 5.82 3.18
N GLY A 28 -14.75 7.00 3.65
CA GLY A 28 -15.65 7.90 4.37
C GLY A 28 -16.15 7.21 5.65
N GLU A 29 -17.44 6.89 5.71
CA GLU A 29 -18.05 6.16 6.83
C GLU A 29 -18.24 4.66 6.55
N ASN A 30 -17.98 4.21 5.31
CA ASN A 30 -18.22 2.82 4.89
C ASN A 30 -17.00 1.94 5.16
N LEU A 31 -17.12 1.01 6.11
CA LEU A 31 -16.06 0.02 6.40
C LEU A 31 -16.19 -1.20 5.48
N VAL A 32 -15.14 -1.48 4.70
CA VAL A 32 -15.07 -2.62 3.78
C VAL A 32 -13.93 -3.57 4.16
N ASN A 33 -14.19 -4.86 4.05
CA ASN A 33 -13.15 -5.89 4.19
C ASN A 33 -12.41 -6.06 2.86
N THR A 34 -11.09 -6.20 2.93
CA THR A 34 -10.25 -6.47 1.75
C THR A 34 -10.08 -7.98 1.53
N TRP A 35 -9.28 -8.33 0.53
CA TRP A 35 -8.84 -9.70 0.28
C TRP A 35 -7.95 -10.20 1.41
N ASN A 36 -8.29 -11.35 1.98
CA ASN A 36 -7.44 -12.07 2.91
C ASN A 36 -6.84 -13.31 2.22
N PRO A 37 -5.52 -13.34 1.93
CA PRO A 37 -4.89 -14.41 1.16
C PRO A 37 -4.92 -15.78 1.85
N TYR A 38 -5.22 -15.83 3.16
CA TYR A 38 -5.25 -17.08 3.93
C TYR A 38 -6.67 -17.59 4.21
N LYS A 39 -7.69 -16.74 4.06
CA LYS A 39 -9.09 -17.08 4.41
C LYS A 39 -10.02 -17.09 3.21
N ASP A 40 -9.76 -16.24 2.22
CA ASP A 40 -10.66 -16.02 1.10
C ASP A 40 -10.44 -16.96 -0.09
N PRO A 41 -9.24 -17.49 -0.42
CA PRO A 41 -9.10 -18.43 -1.54
C PRO A 41 -10.00 -19.68 -1.45
N SER A 42 -10.29 -20.15 -0.24
CA SER A 42 -11.18 -21.29 -0.01
C SER A 42 -12.67 -20.93 -0.06
N LYS A 43 -13.00 -19.64 -0.19
CA LYS A 43 -14.36 -19.12 -0.19
C LYS A 43 -14.62 -18.41 -1.52
N LYS A 44 -15.77 -18.64 -2.15
CA LYS A 44 -16.16 -17.91 -3.37
C LYS A 44 -16.63 -16.49 -3.05
N VAL A 45 -15.78 -15.70 -2.38
CA VAL A 45 -16.08 -14.33 -1.96
C VAL A 45 -15.50 -13.33 -2.95
N GLU A 46 -16.26 -12.27 -3.19
CA GLU A 46 -15.80 -11.11 -3.94
C GLU A 46 -15.42 -9.98 -2.97
N LYS A 47 -14.29 -9.32 -3.25
CA LYS A 47 -13.73 -8.22 -2.47
C LYS A 47 -13.36 -7.11 -3.43
N ILE A 48 -13.33 -5.87 -2.95
CA ILE A 48 -12.86 -4.74 -3.77
C ILE A 48 -11.36 -4.83 -4.09
N THR A 49 -10.62 -5.70 -3.40
CA THR A 49 -9.17 -5.78 -3.48
C THR A 49 -8.76 -6.83 -4.49
N ARG A 50 -7.81 -6.48 -5.37
CA ARG A 50 -7.19 -7.44 -6.30
C ARG A 50 -6.51 -8.56 -5.54
N LYS A 51 -6.59 -9.78 -6.06
CA LYS A 51 -6.16 -10.99 -5.34
C LYS A 51 -4.63 -11.10 -5.37
N PHE A 52 -4.06 -11.38 -4.21
CA PHE A 52 -2.62 -11.63 -4.02
C PHE A 52 -2.41 -12.89 -3.17
N LYS A 53 -1.23 -13.51 -3.26
CA LYS A 53 -1.00 -14.87 -2.77
C LYS A 53 -0.77 -15.01 -1.26
N ASP A 54 -0.12 -14.03 -0.64
CA ASP A 54 0.31 -14.05 0.77
C ASP A 54 0.58 -12.62 1.27
N ASN A 55 0.99 -12.46 2.53
CA ASN A 55 1.30 -11.15 3.11
C ASN A 55 2.72 -10.66 2.79
N GLY A 56 3.49 -11.39 1.96
CA GLY A 56 4.87 -11.09 1.63
C GLY A 56 5.03 -9.89 0.69
N PRO A 57 6.28 -9.44 0.50
CA PRO A 57 6.56 -8.31 -0.36
C PRO A 57 6.80 -8.73 -1.82
N VAL A 58 6.62 -7.77 -2.72
CA VAL A 58 7.29 -7.75 -4.02
C VAL A 58 8.75 -7.33 -3.77
N THR A 59 9.69 -8.25 -3.95
CA THR A 59 11.12 -8.08 -3.63
C THR A 59 11.99 -8.79 -4.66
N ASP A 60 13.31 -8.73 -4.49
CA ASP A 60 14.31 -9.45 -5.29
C ASP A 60 14.23 -9.07 -6.79
N GLY A 61 13.99 -7.79 -7.05
CA GLY A 61 13.83 -7.21 -8.38
C GLY A 61 12.47 -7.45 -9.04
N LEU A 62 11.56 -8.21 -8.43
CA LEU A 62 10.21 -8.41 -8.98
C LEU A 62 9.39 -7.12 -9.07
N PHE A 63 9.80 -6.05 -8.37
CA PHE A 63 9.13 -4.75 -8.47
C PHE A 63 9.36 -4.05 -9.83
N GLU A 64 10.22 -4.61 -10.69
CA GLU A 64 10.42 -4.16 -12.07
C GLU A 64 9.53 -4.93 -13.08
N THR A 65 8.66 -5.83 -12.59
CA THR A 65 7.69 -6.59 -13.40
C THR A 65 6.25 -6.24 -13.04
N ASP A 66 5.26 -6.88 -13.67
CA ASP A 66 3.83 -6.70 -13.40
C ASP A 66 3.41 -7.01 -11.95
N ALA A 67 4.26 -7.68 -11.17
CA ALA A 67 4.04 -7.91 -9.74
C ALA A 67 3.90 -6.59 -8.95
N ILE A 68 4.57 -5.51 -9.36
CA ILE A 68 4.54 -4.23 -8.63
C ILE A 68 3.21 -3.50 -8.73
N THR A 69 2.45 -3.77 -9.79
CA THR A 69 1.17 -3.10 -10.06
C THR A 69 0.24 -3.32 -8.88
N CYS A 70 -0.08 -4.58 -8.56
CA CYS A 70 -1.08 -4.94 -7.55
C CYS A 70 -0.72 -6.19 -6.74
N ASN A 71 0.58 -6.43 -6.53
CA ASN A 71 1.15 -7.54 -5.76
C ASN A 71 1.18 -8.89 -6.51
N ILE A 72 1.93 -9.84 -5.95
CA ILE A 72 2.14 -11.18 -6.49
C ILE A 72 0.86 -12.00 -6.29
N GLY A 73 0.34 -12.58 -7.37
CA GLY A 73 -0.80 -13.50 -7.31
C GLY A 73 -0.37 -14.96 -7.22
N SER A 74 -1.34 -15.87 -7.02
CA SER A 74 -1.06 -17.31 -6.91
C SER A 74 -0.66 -17.92 -8.26
N ASP A 75 -1.46 -17.65 -9.30
CA ASP A 75 -1.22 -18.17 -10.66
C ASP A 75 -0.75 -17.07 -11.63
N LYS A 76 -1.28 -15.84 -11.45
CA LYS A 76 -0.97 -14.65 -12.25
C LYS A 76 -0.96 -13.44 -11.33
N ASN A 77 -0.08 -12.47 -11.58
CA ASN A 77 -0.09 -11.18 -10.90
C ASN A 77 -1.29 -10.32 -11.34
N ASN A 78 -1.58 -9.29 -10.54
CA ASN A 78 -2.55 -8.25 -10.89
C ASN A 78 -3.96 -8.79 -11.26
N VAL A 79 -4.49 -9.72 -10.48
CA VAL A 79 -5.81 -10.34 -10.72
C VAL A 79 -6.93 -9.36 -10.36
N PRO A 80 -7.76 -8.89 -11.32
CA PRO A 80 -8.81 -7.91 -11.05
C PRO A 80 -9.84 -8.40 -10.04
N ALA A 81 -10.40 -7.46 -9.28
CA ALA A 81 -11.60 -7.68 -8.50
C ALA A 81 -12.84 -7.45 -9.39
N THR A 82 -13.96 -8.11 -9.07
CA THR A 82 -15.20 -7.94 -9.84
C THR A 82 -16.16 -6.92 -9.25
N VAL A 83 -15.86 -6.41 -8.05
CA VAL A 83 -16.70 -5.47 -7.30
C VAL A 83 -15.94 -4.19 -6.95
N THR A 84 -16.69 -3.12 -6.75
CA THR A 84 -16.20 -1.82 -6.26
C THR A 84 -16.90 -1.45 -4.96
N ALA A 85 -16.38 -0.45 -4.25
CA ALA A 85 -17.09 0.23 -3.17
C ALA A 85 -17.18 1.74 -3.45
N SER A 86 -18.35 2.33 -3.20
CA SER A 86 -18.58 3.75 -3.43
C SER A 86 -17.93 4.62 -2.36
N VAL A 87 -17.38 5.76 -2.77
CA VAL A 87 -16.80 6.78 -1.89
C VAL A 87 -16.93 8.15 -2.54
N ALA A 88 -17.31 9.19 -1.78
CA ALA A 88 -17.38 10.53 -2.35
C ALA A 88 -15.98 11.13 -2.53
N ALA A 89 -15.76 11.88 -3.61
CA ALA A 89 -14.57 12.72 -3.76
C ALA A 89 -14.38 13.61 -2.50
N GLY A 90 -13.14 13.86 -2.10
CA GLY A 90 -12.84 14.64 -0.89
C GLY A 90 -12.94 13.85 0.42
N SER A 91 -13.48 12.63 0.41
CA SER A 91 -13.58 11.80 1.61
C SER A 91 -12.21 11.37 2.13
N SER A 92 -12.11 11.24 3.45
CA SER A 92 -11.00 10.51 4.06
C SER A 92 -11.12 9.01 3.80
N VAL A 93 -10.00 8.39 3.49
CA VAL A 93 -9.85 6.95 3.32
C VAL A 93 -8.81 6.45 4.31
N LYS A 94 -9.24 5.61 5.24
CA LYS A 94 -8.37 5.04 6.27
C LYS A 94 -8.09 3.58 5.98
N PHE A 95 -6.82 3.28 5.68
CA PHE A 95 -6.29 1.94 5.51
C PHE A 95 -5.96 1.35 6.87
N MET A 96 -6.46 0.14 7.12
CA MET A 96 -6.19 -0.61 8.35
C MET A 96 -5.40 -1.84 7.95
N TRP A 97 -4.11 -1.84 8.28
CA TRP A 97 -3.22 -2.97 8.04
C TRP A 97 -3.47 -4.07 9.06
N THR A 98 -3.12 -5.31 8.72
CA THR A 98 -2.78 -6.30 9.75
C THR A 98 -1.71 -5.71 10.67
N GLU A 99 -1.64 -6.18 11.91
CA GLU A 99 -0.69 -5.65 12.90
C GLU A 99 0.73 -5.48 12.33
N TRP A 100 1.14 -4.23 12.11
CA TRP A 100 2.39 -3.87 11.43
C TRP A 100 3.51 -3.67 12.44
N LYS A 101 3.81 -4.68 13.27
CA LYS A 101 4.90 -4.65 14.26
C LYS A 101 6.29 -4.84 13.64
N SER A 102 6.43 -4.44 12.39
CA SER A 102 7.54 -4.84 11.54
C SER A 102 8.77 -3.93 11.65
N ASP A 103 9.96 -4.50 11.43
CA ASP A 103 11.22 -3.74 11.33
C ASP A 103 11.58 -3.33 9.89
N HIS A 104 10.58 -2.82 9.17
CA HIS A 104 10.71 -2.41 7.76
C HIS A 104 10.57 -0.89 7.65
N PRO A 105 11.63 -0.10 7.94
CA PRO A 105 11.63 1.35 7.76
C PRO A 105 11.52 1.71 6.28
N GLY A 106 10.67 2.69 6.00
CA GLY A 106 10.53 3.28 4.68
C GLY A 106 9.23 4.07 4.55
N PRO A 107 8.92 4.55 3.34
CA PRO A 107 7.75 5.37 3.11
C PRO A 107 6.46 4.55 2.98
N ILE A 108 5.36 5.28 3.09
CA ILE A 108 4.01 4.86 2.75
C ILE A 108 3.55 5.75 1.60
N MET A 109 2.97 5.16 0.55
CA MET A 109 2.55 5.89 -0.65
C MET A 109 1.17 5.43 -1.10
N THR A 110 0.37 6.36 -1.62
CA THR A 110 -0.97 6.07 -2.14
C THR A 110 -1.16 6.71 -3.51
N TYR A 111 -1.72 5.93 -4.44
CA TYR A 111 -1.92 6.31 -5.83
C TYR A 111 -3.37 6.07 -6.26
N LEU A 112 -3.81 6.84 -7.24
CA LEU A 112 -5.01 6.58 -8.01
C LEU A 112 -4.66 6.28 -9.47
N ALA A 113 -5.41 5.36 -10.08
CA ALA A 113 -5.49 5.22 -11.52
C ALA A 113 -6.97 5.25 -11.94
N SER A 114 -7.30 6.07 -12.93
CA SER A 114 -8.65 6.05 -13.53
C SER A 114 -8.78 4.81 -14.41
N CYS A 115 -9.85 4.04 -14.23
CA CYS A 115 -10.10 2.85 -15.03
C CYS A 115 -10.66 3.19 -16.42
N GLY A 116 -11.11 4.44 -16.64
CA GLY A 116 -11.74 4.88 -17.90
C GLY A 116 -13.05 4.16 -18.25
N GLY A 117 -13.56 3.35 -17.32
CA GLY A 117 -14.60 2.33 -17.51
C GLY A 117 -14.64 1.45 -16.26
N LYS A 118 -14.92 0.16 -16.43
CA LYS A 118 -14.94 -0.79 -15.31
C LYS A 118 -13.53 -1.18 -14.87
N CYS A 119 -13.24 -1.08 -13.58
CA CYS A 119 -11.96 -1.52 -13.04
C CYS A 119 -11.74 -3.04 -13.11
N SER A 120 -12.80 -3.83 -13.28
CA SER A 120 -12.68 -5.27 -13.55
C SER A 120 -12.04 -5.59 -14.90
N GLU A 121 -11.99 -4.63 -15.82
CA GLU A 121 -11.46 -4.76 -17.18
C GLU A 121 -10.15 -3.97 -17.39
N PHE A 122 -9.75 -3.17 -16.39
CA PHE A 122 -8.57 -2.32 -16.44
C PHE A 122 -7.32 -3.06 -15.95
N ASP A 123 -6.24 -3.10 -16.73
CA ASP A 123 -5.00 -3.78 -16.30
C ASP A 123 -4.14 -2.87 -15.40
N GLY A 124 -3.82 -1.66 -15.85
CA GLY A 124 -3.01 -0.70 -15.08
C GLY A 124 -1.50 -0.98 -15.04
N SER A 125 -0.99 -2.07 -15.64
CA SER A 125 0.45 -2.36 -15.71
C SER A 125 1.15 -1.73 -16.91
N ILE A 126 0.41 -1.05 -17.79
CA ILE A 126 0.92 -0.43 -19.01
C ILE A 126 0.56 1.05 -19.00
N GLY A 127 1.57 1.89 -19.31
CA GLY A 127 1.42 3.34 -19.44
C GLY A 127 1.53 4.09 -18.11
N ASN A 128 1.54 5.41 -18.22
CA ASN A 128 1.78 6.35 -17.11
C ASN A 128 0.48 6.70 -16.37
N VAL A 129 -0.19 5.70 -15.79
CA VAL A 129 -1.57 5.83 -15.27
C VAL A 129 -1.66 6.07 -13.77
N TRP A 130 -0.58 5.88 -13.02
CA TRP A 130 -0.60 5.95 -11.56
C TRP A 130 -0.25 7.35 -11.07
N VAL A 131 -1.23 8.07 -10.54
CA VAL A 131 -1.03 9.41 -9.96
C VAL A 131 -0.91 9.27 -8.45
N LYS A 132 0.25 9.65 -7.90
CA LYS A 132 0.46 9.68 -6.44
C LYS A 132 -0.40 10.78 -5.83
N ILE A 133 -1.23 10.43 -4.86
CA ILE A 133 -2.12 11.39 -4.17
C ILE A 133 -1.69 11.66 -2.72
N ASP A 134 -0.83 10.81 -2.17
CA ASP A 134 -0.34 10.96 -0.80
C ASP A 134 0.98 10.20 -0.63
N GLN A 135 1.86 10.75 0.20
CA GLN A 135 3.01 10.03 0.73
C GLN A 135 3.37 10.49 2.14
N SER A 136 3.96 9.58 2.91
CA SER A 136 4.71 9.91 4.13
C SER A 136 6.03 9.14 4.11
N GLY A 137 7.14 9.86 4.29
CA GLY A 137 8.50 9.32 4.17
C GLY A 137 9.29 9.38 5.48
N TYR A 138 10.54 9.81 5.37
CA TYR A 138 11.40 10.12 6.50
C TYR A 138 11.23 11.59 6.92
N ASP A 139 11.09 11.84 8.21
CA ASP A 139 11.14 13.18 8.79
C ASP A 139 11.96 13.14 10.09
N ALA A 140 13.11 13.83 10.12
CA ALA A 140 13.99 13.88 11.29
C ALA A 140 13.38 14.61 12.50
N LYS A 141 12.29 15.36 12.31
CA LYS A 141 11.57 16.05 13.38
C LYS A 141 10.60 15.14 14.11
N GLU A 142 10.21 14.02 13.50
CA GLU A 142 9.33 13.03 14.12
C GLU A 142 10.10 12.18 15.14
N ALA A 143 9.44 11.83 16.25
CA ALA A 143 10.04 10.96 17.27
C ALA A 143 10.43 9.58 16.70
N ILE A 144 9.66 9.10 15.72
CA ILE A 144 9.96 7.93 14.90
C ILE A 144 10.08 8.42 13.45
N PRO A 145 11.30 8.56 12.89
CA PRO A 145 11.48 9.27 11.63
C PRO A 145 10.84 8.63 10.40
N TRP A 146 10.83 7.30 10.31
CA TRP A 146 10.28 6.58 9.15
C TRP A 146 8.77 6.35 9.28
N ALA A 147 8.00 6.70 8.24
CA ALA A 147 6.54 6.59 8.23
C ALA A 147 6.00 5.20 8.56
N SER A 148 6.54 4.15 7.94
CA SER A 148 6.10 2.77 8.22
C SER A 148 6.29 2.37 9.69
N LYS A 149 7.28 2.95 10.38
CA LYS A 149 7.56 2.70 11.80
C LYS A 149 6.62 3.46 12.73
N ARG A 150 5.88 4.45 12.25
CA ARG A 150 4.81 5.14 12.99
C ARG A 150 3.47 4.38 12.97
N LEU A 151 3.29 3.42 12.07
CA LEU A 151 2.04 2.65 11.97
C LEU A 151 1.64 1.95 13.28
N PRO A 152 2.54 1.25 14.01
CA PRO A 152 2.22 0.65 15.31
C PRO A 152 1.57 1.63 16.31
N GLU A 153 2.06 2.86 16.37
CA GLU A 153 1.57 3.90 17.28
C GLU A 153 0.13 4.34 16.96
N ASN A 154 -0.31 4.08 15.73
CA ASN A 154 -1.64 4.42 15.22
C ASN A 154 -2.49 3.19 14.91
N ASN A 155 -2.35 2.12 15.71
CA ASN A 155 -3.08 0.85 15.53
C ASN A 155 -2.92 0.25 14.12
N SER A 156 -1.74 0.41 13.51
CA SER A 156 -1.44 -0.01 12.14
C SER A 156 -2.38 0.61 11.09
N THR A 157 -2.70 1.90 11.25
CA THR A 157 -3.58 2.61 10.33
C THR A 157 -2.92 3.81 9.65
N TYR A 158 -3.34 4.10 8.42
CA TYR A 158 -2.91 5.25 7.62
C TYR A 158 -4.12 5.91 6.97
N THR A 159 -4.22 7.24 7.00
CA THR A 159 -5.37 7.97 6.44
C THR A 159 -4.92 8.91 5.34
N VAL A 160 -5.60 8.86 4.21
CA VAL A 160 -5.40 9.72 3.04
C VAL A 160 -6.69 10.48 2.77
N LYS A 161 -6.60 11.71 2.26
CA LYS A 161 -7.76 12.42 1.73
C LYS A 161 -7.81 12.24 0.22
N LEU A 162 -8.94 11.77 -0.31
CA LEU A 162 -9.14 11.79 -1.76
C LEU A 162 -9.19 13.25 -2.24
N PRO A 163 -8.63 13.57 -3.42
CA PRO A 163 -8.87 14.87 -4.05
C PRO A 163 -10.37 15.17 -4.09
N SER A 164 -10.78 16.40 -3.76
CA SER A 164 -12.19 16.79 -3.72
C SER A 164 -12.76 17.12 -5.09
N LYS A 165 -11.92 17.52 -6.04
CA LYS A 165 -12.34 17.97 -7.37
C LYS A 165 -12.27 16.88 -8.44
N ILE A 166 -11.87 15.65 -8.12
CA ILE A 166 -11.74 14.57 -9.12
C ILE A 166 -13.09 14.18 -9.70
N ALA A 167 -13.08 13.85 -11.00
CA ALA A 167 -14.27 13.42 -11.71
C ALA A 167 -14.82 12.10 -11.15
N PRO A 168 -16.15 11.92 -11.09
CA PRO A 168 -16.74 10.64 -10.70
C PRO A 168 -16.40 9.53 -11.71
N GLY A 169 -16.33 8.30 -11.24
CA GLY A 169 -15.95 7.14 -12.05
C GLY A 169 -15.34 6.01 -11.23
N GLU A 170 -14.96 4.91 -11.88
CA GLU A 170 -14.21 3.85 -11.21
C GLU A 170 -12.70 4.11 -11.25
N TYR A 171 -12.06 3.92 -10.10
CA TYR A 171 -10.62 4.10 -9.90
C TYR A 171 -10.03 2.89 -9.18
N ILE A 172 -8.77 2.59 -9.46
CA ILE A 172 -7.96 1.77 -8.55
C ILE A 172 -7.27 2.69 -7.56
N LEU A 173 -7.53 2.47 -6.28
CA LEU A 173 -6.79 3.02 -5.16
C LEU A 173 -5.68 2.04 -4.78
N ARG A 174 -4.43 2.39 -5.09
CA ARG A 174 -3.25 1.58 -4.80
C ARG A 174 -2.52 2.16 -3.59
N HIS A 175 -2.40 1.39 -2.53
CA HIS A 175 -1.72 1.79 -1.29
C HIS A 175 -0.56 0.83 -1.02
N GLU A 176 0.59 1.35 -0.60
CA GLU A 176 1.76 0.53 -0.37
C GLU A 176 2.67 1.04 0.74
N ILE A 177 3.44 0.10 1.29
CA ILE A 177 4.62 0.36 2.11
C ILE A 177 5.85 -0.08 1.31
N LEU A 178 6.92 0.69 1.36
CA LEU A 178 8.24 0.30 0.87
C LEU A 178 9.17 0.07 2.07
N GLY A 179 9.73 -1.13 2.20
CA GLY A 179 10.74 -1.49 3.19
C GLY A 179 12.15 -1.39 2.61
N LEU A 180 13.02 -0.64 3.30
CA LEU A 180 14.40 -0.32 2.90
C LEU A 180 15.45 -1.03 3.78
N GLN A 181 15.06 -1.99 4.62
CA GLN A 181 15.94 -2.59 5.63
C GLN A 181 17.15 -3.34 5.07
N ARG A 182 17.12 -3.73 3.78
CA ARG A 182 18.16 -4.50 3.09
C ARG A 182 18.77 -3.77 1.89
N THR A 183 18.34 -2.54 1.61
CA THR A 183 18.69 -1.87 0.35
C THR A 183 20.09 -1.27 0.34
N ASN A 184 20.82 -1.26 1.46
CA ASN A 184 22.16 -0.68 1.54
C ASN A 184 23.23 -1.46 0.76
N THR A 185 22.96 -2.70 0.37
CA THR A 185 23.87 -3.55 -0.42
C THR A 185 23.42 -3.72 -1.87
N ASP A 186 22.11 -3.74 -2.11
CA ASP A 186 21.49 -3.91 -3.42
C ASP A 186 20.04 -3.40 -3.36
N GLY A 187 19.68 -2.44 -4.20
CA GLY A 187 18.32 -1.90 -4.26
C GLY A 187 17.27 -2.90 -4.75
N LYS A 188 17.67 -4.01 -5.39
CA LYS A 188 16.74 -5.12 -5.73
C LYS A 188 16.13 -5.78 -4.50
N LEU A 189 16.76 -5.64 -3.34
CA LEU A 189 16.27 -6.18 -2.07
C LEU A 189 15.22 -5.29 -1.39
N ALA A 190 14.80 -4.20 -2.05
CA ALA A 190 13.67 -3.39 -1.61
C ALA A 190 12.39 -4.23 -1.56
N GLN A 191 11.58 -4.01 -0.53
CA GLN A 191 10.37 -4.78 -0.28
C GLN A 191 9.14 -3.91 -0.40
N PHE A 192 8.40 -4.05 -1.49
CA PHE A 192 7.14 -3.34 -1.71
C PHE A 192 5.96 -4.18 -1.25
N TYR A 193 5.01 -3.56 -0.56
CA TYR A 193 3.77 -4.19 -0.10
C TYR A 193 2.56 -3.50 -0.75
N PRO A 194 2.35 -3.63 -2.07
CA PRO A 194 1.22 -2.98 -2.73
C PRO A 194 -0.10 -3.71 -2.46
N GLY A 195 -1.17 -2.94 -2.34
CA GLY A 195 -2.56 -3.41 -2.37
C GLY A 195 -3.38 -2.51 -3.29
N CYS A 196 -4.16 -3.11 -4.19
CA CYS A 196 -5.03 -2.40 -5.13
C CYS A 196 -6.50 -2.62 -4.79
N HIS A 197 -7.23 -1.54 -4.61
CA HIS A 197 -8.62 -1.55 -4.18
C HIS A 197 -9.49 -0.78 -5.18
N GLN A 198 -10.51 -1.42 -5.72
CA GLN A 198 -11.39 -0.83 -6.72
C GLN A 198 -12.50 -0.02 -6.03
N ILE A 199 -12.60 1.25 -6.36
CA ILE A 199 -13.58 2.17 -5.78
C ILE A 199 -14.37 2.85 -6.89
N THR A 200 -15.62 3.21 -6.58
CA THR A 200 -16.42 4.09 -7.42
C THR A 200 -16.49 5.46 -6.74
N VAL A 201 -15.77 6.43 -7.31
CA VAL A 201 -15.79 7.80 -6.81
C VAL A 201 -17.08 8.47 -7.25
N THR A 202 -17.80 9.07 -6.30
CA THR A 202 -19.01 9.86 -6.53
C THR A 202 -18.76 11.35 -6.25
N GLY A 203 -19.64 12.21 -6.73
CA GLY A 203 -19.54 13.66 -6.57
C GLY A 203 -19.79 14.39 -7.90
N ASP A 204 -19.52 15.70 -7.89
CA ASP A 204 -19.71 16.63 -9.01
C ASP A 204 -18.39 17.22 -9.53
N GLY A 205 -17.25 16.74 -9.01
CA GLY A 205 -15.93 17.11 -9.50
C GLY A 205 -15.77 16.85 -10.99
N THR A 206 -14.89 17.62 -11.63
CA THR A 206 -14.64 17.55 -13.08
C THR A 206 -13.18 17.35 -13.43
N THR A 207 -12.30 17.28 -12.43
CA THR A 207 -10.86 17.20 -12.63
C THR A 207 -10.47 15.78 -13.00
N LYS A 208 -9.86 15.59 -14.17
CA LYS A 208 -9.25 14.32 -14.54
C LYS A 208 -7.90 14.18 -13.85
N LEU A 209 -7.53 12.95 -13.51
CA LEU A 209 -6.15 12.68 -13.09
C LEU A 209 -5.18 13.10 -14.21
N PRO A 210 -4.06 13.77 -13.89
CA PRO A 210 -3.01 14.05 -14.86
C PRO A 210 -2.32 12.76 -15.30
N GLU A 211 -1.39 12.86 -16.26
CA GLU A 211 -0.46 11.76 -16.53
C GLU A 211 0.39 11.49 -15.29
N GLY A 212 0.48 10.23 -14.88
CA GLY A 212 1.18 9.79 -13.69
C GLY A 212 2.48 9.07 -14.02
N ILE A 213 2.72 7.96 -13.32
CA ILE A 213 3.88 7.08 -13.53
C ILE A 213 3.44 5.70 -14.03
N ALA A 214 4.37 4.96 -14.63
CA ALA A 214 4.19 3.55 -14.96
C ALA A 214 4.63 2.65 -13.81
N LEU A 215 3.80 1.67 -13.46
CA LEU A 215 4.11 0.60 -12.51
C LEU A 215 3.72 -0.73 -13.18
N PRO A 216 4.68 -1.54 -13.64
CA PRO A 216 6.14 -1.35 -13.59
C PRO A 216 6.68 -0.22 -14.47
N GLY A 217 7.86 0.28 -14.11
CA GLY A 217 8.59 1.28 -14.90
C GLY A 217 9.28 2.33 -14.04
N ALA A 218 8.55 2.96 -13.13
CA ALA A 218 9.03 4.12 -12.36
C ALA A 218 9.99 3.75 -11.21
N TYR A 219 9.84 2.55 -10.62
CA TYR A 219 10.73 2.07 -9.58
C TYR A 219 11.93 1.38 -10.22
N LYS A 220 13.13 1.75 -9.75
CA LYS A 220 14.41 1.27 -10.28
C LYS A 220 15.31 0.81 -9.16
N ALA A 221 15.88 -0.37 -9.31
CA ALA A 221 16.78 -0.93 -8.30
C ALA A 221 18.05 -0.10 -8.09
N ASP A 222 18.46 0.73 -9.06
CA ASP A 222 19.62 1.61 -8.98
C ASP A 222 19.28 3.06 -8.56
N ASP A 223 18.03 3.32 -8.13
CA ASP A 223 17.64 4.64 -7.58
C ASP A 223 18.32 4.87 -6.22
N THR A 224 19.49 5.49 -6.25
CA THR A 224 20.30 5.83 -5.06
C THR A 224 19.71 6.93 -4.18
N LYS A 225 18.64 7.60 -4.61
CA LYS A 225 17.97 8.65 -3.84
C LYS A 225 16.82 8.12 -3.00
N SER A 226 16.15 7.07 -3.48
CA SER A 226 14.88 6.61 -2.88
C SER A 226 14.85 5.12 -2.51
N ILE A 227 15.62 4.28 -3.21
CA ILE A 227 15.56 2.82 -3.08
C ILE A 227 16.93 2.27 -2.64
N PHE A 228 17.98 2.41 -3.44
CA PHE A 228 19.32 1.92 -3.14
C PHE A 228 20.06 2.87 -2.19
N LEU A 229 19.74 2.79 -0.90
CA LEU A 229 20.39 3.57 0.14
C LEU A 229 20.45 2.85 1.49
N ASP A 230 21.28 3.38 2.40
CA ASP A 230 21.30 2.99 3.80
C ASP A 230 20.35 3.89 4.60
N TYR A 231 19.16 3.36 4.92
CA TYR A 231 18.09 4.09 5.61
C TYR A 231 18.52 4.71 6.95
N ARG A 232 19.61 4.23 7.56
CA ARG A 232 20.14 4.73 8.85
C ARG A 232 21.01 5.98 8.69
N LYS A 233 21.47 6.27 7.47
CA LYS A 233 22.36 7.40 7.15
C LYS A 233 21.63 8.55 6.43
N VAL A 234 20.34 8.39 6.22
CA VAL A 234 19.49 9.38 5.54
C VAL A 234 19.27 10.58 6.45
N THR A 235 19.53 11.78 5.92
CA THR A 235 19.15 13.06 6.55
C THR A 235 17.95 13.70 5.86
N GLU A 236 17.76 13.42 4.57
CA GLU A 236 16.64 13.84 3.75
C GLU A 236 16.24 12.69 2.82
N TYR A 237 14.94 12.51 2.60
CA TYR A 237 14.41 11.40 1.80
C TYR A 237 13.28 11.87 0.89
N THR A 238 13.33 11.44 -0.36
CA THR A 238 12.20 11.57 -1.28
C THR A 238 11.66 10.18 -1.60
N PRO A 239 10.40 9.85 -1.28
CA PRO A 239 9.79 8.60 -1.71
C PRO A 239 9.80 8.46 -3.25
N PRO A 240 10.03 7.26 -3.80
CA PRO A 240 10.05 7.06 -5.25
C PRO A 240 8.65 7.28 -5.86
N GLY A 241 8.55 7.38 -7.18
CA GLY A 241 7.26 7.48 -7.86
C GLY A 241 6.72 8.90 -8.04
N GLY A 242 7.60 9.89 -8.15
CA GLY A 242 7.24 11.26 -8.53
C GLY A 242 6.58 12.10 -7.42
N PRO A 243 6.22 13.35 -7.73
CA PRO A 243 5.57 14.25 -6.77
C PRO A 243 4.15 13.81 -6.43
N VAL A 244 3.61 14.34 -5.33
CA VAL A 244 2.19 14.17 -4.95
C VAL A 244 1.33 15.12 -5.76
N TRP A 245 0.15 14.68 -6.18
CA TRP A 245 -0.87 15.48 -6.82
C TRP A 245 -2.11 15.63 -5.94
N GLY A 246 -2.72 16.81 -5.94
CA GLY A 246 -3.98 17.09 -5.23
C GLY A 246 -4.83 18.16 -5.91
N ASP A 247 -5.77 18.73 -5.17
CA ASP A 247 -6.76 19.70 -5.68
C ASP A 247 -6.17 21.02 -6.22
N ASP A 248 -4.92 21.30 -5.87
CA ASP A 248 -4.14 22.46 -6.30
C ASP A 248 -3.04 22.09 -7.32
N GLY A 249 -3.08 20.87 -7.86
CA GLY A 249 -2.11 20.36 -8.81
C GLY A 249 -0.98 19.57 -8.15
N TRP A 250 0.17 19.51 -8.82
CA TRP A 250 1.37 18.85 -8.29
C TRP A 250 1.96 19.68 -7.15
N ALA A 251 2.30 19.02 -6.05
CA ALA A 251 3.10 19.62 -5.00
C ALA A 251 4.45 20.09 -5.58
N GLN A 252 4.80 21.34 -5.27
CA GLN A 252 6.09 21.95 -5.64
C GLN A 252 7.19 21.58 -4.65
#